data_AF-A0A200PPR8-F1
#
_entry.id   AF-A0A200PPR8-F1
#
_cell.length_a   1.000
_cell.length_b   1.000
_cell.length_c   1.000
_cell.angle_alpha   90.00
_cell.angle_beta   90.00
_cell.angle_gamma   90.00
#
_symmetry.space_group_name_H-M   'P 1'
#
loop_
_entity.id
_entity.type
_entity.pdbx_description
1 polymer ?
#
loop_
_entity_poly.entity_id
_entity_poly.type
_entity_poly.pdbx_seq_one_letter_code
_entity_poly.pdbx_strand_id
1 'polypeptide(L)'
;MSAHYMNSTMWGFPSQVLPSLKEKHGEFMLRELVNRWGNHKVMVRWLSRFFNYLERYFIARKALPSLQEVGLTCFRNLVYQEIKAEVRDSVILLIDQEREGEQIDRALLKNVVDIFVEIGMGKMDYYVTDFEEAMLADTAVYYSRKASNWIQEDSCSDHKLKAEECLKREKDRVSHYLYSSTEQKLLEKVQHELLFVYSKQLLEKEHS
;
A
#
# COMPACT_ATOMS: atom_id res chain seq x y z
N MET A 1 -14.20 33.30 -9.58
CA MET A 1 -13.18 33.48 -10.62
C MET A 1 -11.84 32.79 -10.35
N SER A 2 -11.48 32.40 -9.10
CA SER A 2 -10.18 31.76 -8.81
C SER A 2 -10.18 30.21 -8.87
N ALA A 3 -11.25 29.51 -8.45
CA ALA A 3 -11.32 28.04 -8.54
C ALA A 3 -11.53 27.53 -9.98
N HIS A 4 -12.26 28.29 -10.80
CA HIS A 4 -12.60 27.90 -12.17
C HIS A 4 -11.43 28.04 -13.16
N TYR A 5 -10.47 28.94 -12.87
CA TYR A 5 -9.27 29.12 -13.69
C TYR A 5 -8.19 28.08 -13.39
N MET A 6 -8.03 27.64 -12.13
CA MET A 6 -7.15 26.52 -11.79
C MET A 6 -7.65 25.20 -12.39
N ASN A 7 -8.97 24.99 -12.46
CA ASN A 7 -9.54 23.79 -13.10
C ASN A 7 -9.30 23.76 -14.62
N SER A 8 -9.24 24.92 -15.29
CA SER A 8 -9.08 24.97 -16.76
C SER A 8 -7.65 24.70 -17.23
N THR A 9 -6.63 25.07 -16.46
CA THR A 9 -5.22 24.73 -16.77
C THR A 9 -4.81 23.36 -16.24
N MET A 10 -5.50 22.84 -15.21
CA MET A 10 -5.27 21.48 -14.69
C MET A 10 -5.91 20.36 -15.52
N TRP A 11 -6.71 20.65 -16.56
CA TRP A 11 -7.30 19.60 -17.42
C TRP A 11 -6.26 18.85 -18.29
N GLY A 12 -5.07 19.43 -18.49
CA GLY A 12 -3.96 18.78 -19.19
C GLY A 12 -3.22 17.73 -18.36
N PHE A 13 -3.37 17.76 -17.02
CA PHE A 13 -2.61 16.88 -16.13
C PHE A 13 -3.21 15.45 -16.07
N PRO A 14 -4.52 15.23 -15.86
CA PRO A 14 -5.11 13.89 -15.91
C PRO A 14 -5.05 13.28 -17.31
N SER A 15 -5.20 14.09 -18.36
CA SER A 15 -5.30 13.62 -19.75
C SER A 15 -4.02 13.01 -20.31
N GLN A 16 -2.86 13.24 -19.69
CA GLN A 16 -1.59 12.58 -20.03
C GLN A 16 -1.14 11.55 -18.99
N VAL A 17 -1.46 11.77 -17.71
CA VAL A 17 -0.99 10.91 -16.61
C VAL A 17 -1.79 9.61 -16.53
N LEU A 18 -3.13 9.69 -16.61
CA LEU A 18 -3.97 8.49 -16.51
C LEU A 18 -3.76 7.51 -17.67
N PRO A 19 -3.70 7.92 -18.95
CA PRO A 19 -3.48 6.97 -20.04
C PRO A 19 -2.14 6.24 -19.90
N SER A 20 -1.06 6.97 -19.57
CA SER A 20 0.27 6.35 -19.39
C SER A 20 0.32 5.35 -18.24
N LEU A 21 -0.51 5.53 -17.21
CA LEU A 21 -0.65 4.58 -16.11
C LEU A 21 -1.51 3.38 -16.51
N LYS A 22 -2.64 3.60 -17.20
CA LYS A 22 -3.55 2.52 -17.64
C LYS A 22 -2.94 1.64 -18.75
N GLU A 23 -1.97 2.15 -19.51
CA GLU A 23 -1.21 1.37 -20.51
C GLU A 23 -0.14 0.45 -19.90
N LYS A 24 0.24 0.67 -18.64
CA LYS A 24 1.25 -0.13 -17.93
C LYS A 24 0.58 -1.05 -16.93
N HIS A 25 1.24 -2.17 -16.62
CA HIS A 25 0.74 -3.14 -15.65
C HIS A 25 1.83 -3.58 -14.68
N GLY A 26 1.41 -4.07 -13.51
CA GLY A 26 2.31 -4.59 -12.47
C GLY A 26 3.39 -3.58 -12.07
N GLU A 27 4.63 -4.05 -11.97
CA GLU A 27 5.76 -3.24 -11.48
C GLU A 27 6.01 -1.98 -12.32
N PHE A 28 5.84 -2.03 -13.64
CA PHE A 28 6.03 -0.85 -14.51
C PHE A 28 5.01 0.25 -14.22
N MET A 29 3.77 -0.12 -13.91
CA MET A 29 2.74 0.82 -13.49
C MET A 29 3.08 1.45 -12.14
N LEU A 30 3.57 0.64 -11.19
CA LEU A 30 4.00 1.12 -9.88
C LEU A 30 5.15 2.13 -9.98
N ARG A 31 6.17 1.86 -10.82
CA ARG A 31 7.28 2.78 -11.07
C ARG A 31 6.80 4.09 -11.69
N GLU A 32 5.88 4.02 -12.66
CA GLU A 32 5.29 5.20 -13.26
C GLU A 32 4.50 6.02 -12.23
N LEU A 33 3.70 5.36 -11.37
CA LEU A 33 2.94 6.03 -10.32
C LEU A 33 3.86 6.79 -9.36
N VAL A 34 4.92 6.16 -8.86
CA VAL A 34 5.89 6.79 -7.96
C VAL A 34 6.54 8.01 -8.62
N ASN A 35 6.93 7.89 -9.89
CA ASN A 35 7.51 9.01 -10.65
C ASN A 35 6.49 10.17 -10.81
N ARG A 36 5.26 9.88 -11.23
CA ARG A 36 4.22 10.89 -11.44
C ARG A 36 3.82 11.59 -10.14
N TRP A 37 3.71 10.84 -9.06
CA TRP A 37 3.44 11.39 -7.74
C TRP A 37 4.60 12.28 -7.25
N GLY A 38 5.84 11.85 -7.42
CA GLY A 38 7.03 12.66 -7.11
C GLY A 38 7.05 13.98 -7.87
N ASN A 39 6.83 13.93 -9.19
CA ASN A 39 6.76 15.12 -10.05
C ASN A 39 5.62 16.06 -9.63
N HIS A 40 4.45 15.50 -9.29
CA HIS A 40 3.32 16.28 -8.79
C HIS A 40 3.65 17.00 -7.49
N LYS A 41 4.27 16.32 -6.52
CA LYS A 41 4.72 16.94 -5.26
C LYS A 41 5.70 18.10 -5.51
N VAL A 42 6.65 17.92 -6.44
CA VAL A 42 7.60 18.99 -6.81
C VAL A 42 6.87 20.19 -7.41
N MET A 43 5.97 19.95 -8.36
CA MET A 43 5.16 21.00 -8.99
C MET A 43 4.36 21.79 -7.95
N VAL A 44 3.65 21.10 -7.06
CA VAL A 44 2.85 21.74 -6.00
C VAL A 44 3.73 22.60 -5.06
N ARG A 45 4.91 22.10 -4.65
CA ARG A 45 5.85 22.89 -3.84
C ARG A 45 6.31 24.16 -4.54
N TRP A 46 6.61 24.09 -5.84
CA TRP A 46 6.99 25.28 -6.61
C TRP A 46 5.84 26.27 -6.69
N LEU A 47 4.62 25.81 -6.97
CA LEU A 47 3.45 26.67 -7.02
C LEU A 47 3.20 27.37 -5.68
N SER A 48 3.36 26.68 -4.54
CA SER A 48 3.23 27.31 -3.20
C SER A 48 4.28 28.41 -3.00
N ARG A 49 5.50 28.23 -3.52
CA ARG A 49 6.53 29.28 -3.47
C ARG A 49 6.20 30.47 -4.35
N PHE A 50 5.71 30.25 -5.58
CA PHE A 50 5.30 31.33 -6.49
C PHE A 50 4.11 32.12 -5.94
N PHE A 51 3.14 31.43 -5.35
CA PHE A 51 1.92 32.04 -4.79
C PHE A 51 2.01 32.34 -3.29
N ASN A 52 3.21 32.36 -2.70
CA ASN A 52 3.41 32.47 -1.25
C ASN A 52 2.71 33.70 -0.65
N TYR A 53 2.71 34.83 -1.36
CA TYR A 53 2.00 36.03 -0.90
C TYR A 53 0.48 35.80 -0.77
N LEU A 54 -0.13 35.16 -1.77
CA LEU A 54 -1.56 34.81 -1.70
C LEU A 54 -1.82 33.76 -0.62
N GLU A 55 -0.92 32.78 -0.48
CA GLU A 55 -1.02 31.73 0.53
C GLU A 55 -0.97 32.31 1.96
N ARG A 56 -0.05 33.24 2.22
CA ARG A 56 0.13 33.84 3.55
C ARG A 56 -0.95 34.85 3.92
N TYR A 57 -1.44 35.64 2.96
CA TYR A 57 -2.33 36.77 3.27
C TYR A 57 -3.78 36.57 2.84
N PHE A 58 -4.03 35.92 1.70
CA PHE A 58 -5.39 35.76 1.17
C PHE A 58 -6.04 34.45 1.66
N ILE A 59 -5.32 33.32 1.52
CA ILE A 59 -5.81 32.00 1.95
C ILE A 59 -5.99 31.97 3.47
N ALA A 60 -5.00 32.44 4.23
CA ALA A 60 -5.07 32.50 5.69
C ALA A 60 -6.23 33.35 6.22
N ARG A 61 -6.48 34.53 5.61
CA ARG A 61 -7.59 35.42 6.03
C ARG A 61 -8.98 34.85 5.72
N LYS A 62 -9.10 34.03 4.68
CA LYS A 62 -10.37 33.43 4.24
C LYS A 62 -10.57 31.99 4.70
N ALA A 63 -9.64 31.45 5.49
CA ALA A 63 -9.64 30.04 5.93
C ALA A 63 -9.86 29.06 4.77
N LEU A 64 -9.23 29.33 3.62
CA LEU A 64 -9.29 28.44 2.46
C LEU A 64 -8.24 27.32 2.58
N PRO A 65 -8.45 26.17 1.90
CA PRO A 65 -7.42 25.14 1.82
C PRO A 65 -6.13 25.69 1.20
N SER A 66 -5.00 25.23 1.74
CA SER A 66 -3.67 25.51 1.21
C SER A 66 -3.50 24.94 -0.19
N LEU A 67 -2.52 25.46 -0.93
CA LEU A 67 -2.26 24.95 -2.28
C LEU A 67 -1.74 23.50 -2.24
N GLN A 68 -1.07 23.12 -1.16
CA GLN A 68 -0.68 21.74 -0.90
C GLN A 68 -1.90 20.82 -0.76
N GLU A 69 -2.91 21.23 0.01
CA GLU A 69 -4.15 20.47 0.19
C GLU A 69 -4.95 20.35 -1.12
N VAL A 70 -5.04 21.44 -1.89
CA VAL A 70 -5.70 21.44 -3.20
C VAL A 70 -4.95 20.53 -4.17
N GLY A 71 -3.62 20.66 -4.28
CA GLY A 71 -2.80 19.86 -5.17
C GLY A 71 -2.94 18.36 -4.88
N LEU A 72 -2.90 17.96 -3.62
CA LEU A 72 -3.10 16.58 -3.21
C LEU A 72 -4.53 16.10 -3.51
N THR A 73 -5.55 16.90 -3.21
CA THR A 73 -6.96 16.56 -3.51
C THR A 73 -7.18 16.36 -5.00
N CYS A 74 -6.54 17.16 -5.85
CA CYS A 74 -6.61 17.00 -7.30
C CYS A 74 -5.98 15.68 -7.76
N PHE A 75 -4.76 15.35 -7.31
CA PHE A 75 -4.15 14.07 -7.67
C PHE A 75 -4.98 12.88 -7.16
N ARG A 76 -5.49 13.00 -5.93
CA ARG A 76 -6.35 11.97 -5.33
C ARG A 76 -7.57 11.70 -6.21
N ASN A 77 -8.31 12.75 -6.55
CA ASN A 77 -9.59 12.63 -7.25
C ASN A 77 -9.43 12.30 -8.73
N LEU A 78 -8.34 12.73 -9.37
CA LEU A 78 -8.16 12.62 -10.82
C LEU A 78 -7.24 11.47 -11.23
N VAL A 79 -6.42 10.93 -10.33
CA VAL A 79 -5.46 9.86 -10.66
C VAL A 79 -5.62 8.69 -9.70
N TYR A 80 -5.45 8.92 -8.40
CA TYR A 80 -5.41 7.83 -7.41
C TYR A 80 -6.71 7.01 -7.36
N GLN A 81 -7.89 7.66 -7.31
CA GLN A 81 -9.17 6.93 -7.24
C GLN A 81 -9.38 5.99 -8.43
N GLU A 82 -8.83 6.32 -9.59
CA GLU A 82 -8.98 5.55 -10.84
C GLU A 82 -8.06 4.34 -10.92
N ILE A 83 -6.98 4.30 -10.13
CA ILE A 83 -5.91 3.28 -10.25
C ILE A 83 -5.66 2.53 -8.94
N LYS A 84 -6.27 2.95 -7.83
CA LYS A 84 -5.93 2.44 -6.49
C LYS A 84 -6.15 0.93 -6.36
N ALA A 85 -7.13 0.38 -7.07
CA ALA A 85 -7.42 -1.05 -7.07
C ALA A 85 -6.30 -1.83 -7.78
N GLU A 86 -5.93 -1.42 -9.00
CA GLU A 86 -4.86 -2.08 -9.75
C GLU A 86 -3.51 -1.94 -9.04
N VAL A 87 -3.25 -0.80 -8.41
CA VAL A 87 -2.04 -0.56 -7.61
C VAL A 87 -2.01 -1.49 -6.41
N ARG A 88 -3.10 -1.57 -5.64
CA ARG A 88 -3.24 -2.48 -4.49
C ARG A 88 -2.99 -3.92 -4.91
N ASP A 89 -3.66 -4.38 -5.96
CA ASP A 89 -3.57 -5.76 -6.42
C ASP A 89 -2.15 -6.09 -6.91
N SER A 90 -1.49 -5.13 -7.58
CA SER A 90 -0.08 -5.26 -8.00
C SER A 90 0.89 -5.31 -6.82
N VAL A 91 0.65 -4.55 -5.76
CA VAL A 91 1.46 -4.57 -4.53
C VAL A 91 1.30 -5.90 -3.80
N ILE A 92 0.07 -6.39 -3.66
CA ILE A 92 -0.21 -7.68 -3.03
C ILE A 92 0.48 -8.81 -3.81
N LEU A 93 0.39 -8.79 -5.14
CA LEU A 93 1.08 -9.76 -5.99
C LEU A 93 2.60 -9.78 -5.75
N LEU A 94 3.25 -8.61 -5.66
CA LEU A 94 4.68 -8.53 -5.36
C LEU A 94 5.03 -9.10 -3.97
N ILE A 95 4.17 -8.90 -2.97
CA ILE A 95 4.35 -9.49 -1.64
C ILE A 95 4.29 -11.01 -1.72
N ASP A 96 3.34 -11.57 -2.47
CA ASP A 96 3.21 -13.01 -2.66
C ASP A 96 4.39 -13.62 -3.43
N GLN A 97 4.87 -12.94 -4.47
CA GLN A 97 6.10 -13.34 -5.16
C GLN A 97 7.29 -13.41 -4.20
N GLU A 98 7.45 -12.41 -3.33
CA GLU A 98 8.48 -12.44 -2.29
C GLU A 98 8.26 -13.54 -1.25
N ARG A 99 7.01 -13.94 -0.97
CA ARG A 99 6.70 -15.08 -0.09
C ARG A 99 7.14 -16.41 -0.68
N GLU A 100 7.03 -16.56 -2.00
CA GLU A 100 7.55 -17.71 -2.75
C GLU A 100 9.07 -17.66 -2.99
N GLY A 101 9.74 -16.58 -2.56
CA GLY A 101 11.20 -16.45 -2.62
C GLY A 101 11.72 -15.71 -3.85
N GLU A 102 10.84 -15.07 -4.64
CA GLU A 102 11.26 -14.20 -5.73
C GLU A 102 11.89 -12.91 -5.17
N GLN A 103 12.86 -12.37 -5.91
CA GLN A 103 13.43 -11.07 -5.58
C GLN A 103 12.54 -9.95 -6.10
N ILE A 104 12.21 -9.00 -5.23
CA ILE A 104 11.42 -7.82 -5.56
C ILE A 104 12.17 -6.53 -5.25
N ASP A 105 11.75 -5.43 -5.89
CA ASP A 105 12.21 -4.09 -5.53
C ASP A 105 11.49 -3.59 -4.26
N ARG A 106 12.03 -3.95 -3.08
CA ARG A 106 11.49 -3.52 -1.77
C ARG A 106 11.41 -1.99 -1.63
N ALA A 107 12.30 -1.25 -2.28
CA ALA A 107 12.31 0.21 -2.22
C ALA A 107 11.15 0.80 -3.04
N LEU A 108 10.86 0.24 -4.21
CA LEU A 108 9.65 0.57 -4.96
C LEU A 108 8.40 0.27 -4.14
N LEU A 109 8.33 -0.90 -3.50
CA LEU A 109 7.17 -1.29 -2.69
C LEU A 109 6.94 -0.31 -1.53
N LYS A 110 8.00 0.05 -0.80
CA LYS A 110 7.95 1.08 0.25
C LYS A 110 7.42 2.41 -0.29
N ASN A 111 7.94 2.87 -1.42
CA ASN A 111 7.50 4.13 -2.02
C ASN A 111 6.02 4.12 -2.41
N VAL A 112 5.51 3.00 -2.94
CA VAL A 112 4.08 2.87 -3.28
C VAL A 112 3.23 2.81 -2.02
N VAL A 113 3.64 2.04 -1.01
CA VAL A 113 2.96 1.96 0.28
C VAL A 113 2.84 3.35 0.93
N ASP A 114 3.89 4.17 0.84
CA ASP A 114 3.88 5.54 1.36
C ASP A 114 2.85 6.44 0.66
N ILE A 115 2.56 6.19 -0.63
CA ILE A 115 1.55 6.98 -1.36
C ILE A 115 0.16 6.83 -0.72
N PHE A 116 -0.20 5.64 -0.23
CA PHE A 116 -1.50 5.44 0.43
C PHE A 116 -1.68 6.34 1.66
N VAL A 117 -0.60 6.59 2.42
CA VAL A 117 -0.62 7.48 3.58
C VAL A 117 -0.51 8.95 3.17
N GLU A 118 0.37 9.25 2.21
CA GLU A 118 0.58 10.60 1.74
C GLU A 118 -0.68 11.19 1.09
N ILE A 119 -1.48 10.38 0.37
CA ILE A 119 -2.79 10.77 -0.17
C ILE A 119 -3.82 11.09 0.92
N GLY A 120 -3.65 10.52 2.11
CA GLY A 120 -4.42 10.85 3.31
C GLY A 120 -3.91 12.07 4.07
N MET A 121 -2.93 12.81 3.55
CA MET A 121 -2.22 13.86 4.29
C MET A 121 -1.61 13.35 5.61
N GLY A 122 -1.09 12.11 5.60
CA GLY A 122 -0.53 11.46 6.79
C GLY A 122 -1.56 10.71 7.64
N LYS A 123 -2.86 10.79 7.32
CA LYS A 123 -3.87 9.94 7.96
C LYS A 123 -3.78 8.52 7.42
N MET A 124 -3.93 7.56 8.32
CA MET A 124 -3.86 6.13 7.99
C MET A 124 -5.12 5.59 7.33
N ASP A 125 -6.23 6.33 7.30
CA ASP A 125 -7.53 5.85 6.80
C ASP A 125 -7.41 5.21 5.41
N TYR A 126 -6.77 5.91 4.45
CA TYR A 126 -6.58 5.41 3.09
C TYR A 126 -5.63 4.21 3.03
N TYR A 127 -4.57 4.20 3.83
CA TYR A 127 -3.68 3.04 3.93
C TYR A 127 -4.43 1.81 4.44
N VAL A 128 -5.27 1.98 5.46
CA VAL A 128 -6.06 0.88 6.03
C VAL A 128 -7.08 0.38 5.02
N THR A 129 -7.94 1.26 4.50
CA THR A 129 -9.09 0.87 3.68
C THR A 129 -8.73 0.50 2.24
N ASP A 130 -7.78 1.21 1.62
CA ASP A 130 -7.44 0.96 0.22
C ASP A 130 -6.31 -0.09 0.07
N PHE A 131 -5.62 -0.50 1.15
CA PHE A 131 -4.52 -1.47 1.07
C PHE A 131 -4.48 -2.50 2.20
N GLU A 132 -4.31 -2.09 3.47
CA GLU A 132 -4.01 -2.99 4.59
C GLU A 132 -5.07 -4.10 4.74
N GLU A 133 -6.35 -3.75 4.69
CA GLU A 133 -7.45 -4.72 4.86
C GLU A 133 -7.42 -5.81 3.78
N ALA A 134 -7.18 -5.43 2.53
CA ALA A 134 -7.10 -6.37 1.41
C ALA A 134 -5.84 -7.24 1.50
N MET A 135 -4.70 -6.64 1.86
CA MET A 135 -3.45 -7.38 2.03
C MET A 135 -3.53 -8.40 3.17
N LEU A 136 -4.16 -8.04 4.30
CA LEU A 136 -4.39 -8.96 5.42
C LEU A 136 -5.35 -10.11 5.05
N ALA A 137 -6.39 -9.81 4.26
CA ALA A 137 -7.32 -10.82 3.78
C ALA A 137 -6.63 -11.81 2.82
N ASP A 138 -5.84 -11.30 1.88
CA ASP A 138 -5.06 -12.10 0.95
C ASP A 138 -4.02 -12.97 1.69
N THR A 139 -3.31 -12.39 2.67
CA THR A 139 -2.37 -13.11 3.53
C THR A 139 -3.02 -14.29 4.27
N ALA A 140 -4.25 -14.12 4.75
CA ALA A 140 -4.98 -15.21 5.39
C ALA A 140 -5.25 -16.35 4.39
N VAL A 141 -5.69 -16.02 3.18
CA VAL A 141 -5.91 -17.01 2.10
C VAL A 141 -4.61 -17.72 1.74
N TYR A 142 -3.51 -16.98 1.60
CA TYR A 142 -2.18 -17.52 1.31
C TYR A 142 -1.75 -18.55 2.35
N TYR A 143 -1.76 -18.18 3.64
CA TYR A 143 -1.30 -19.08 4.71
C TYR A 143 -2.28 -20.23 4.98
N SER A 144 -3.58 -20.03 4.79
CA SER A 144 -4.56 -21.11 4.85
C SER A 144 -4.24 -22.23 3.85
N ARG A 145 -3.90 -21.85 2.60
CA ARG A 145 -3.48 -22.80 1.55
C ARG A 145 -2.15 -23.48 1.87
N LYS A 146 -1.16 -22.75 2.41
CA LYS A 146 0.12 -23.36 2.82
C LYS A 146 -0.08 -24.35 3.96
N ALA A 147 -0.84 -23.96 4.98
CA ALA A 147 -1.13 -24.80 6.15
C ALA A 147 -1.88 -26.08 5.77
N SER A 148 -2.84 -26.01 4.85
CA SER A 148 -3.59 -27.20 4.40
C SER A 148 -2.73 -28.26 3.73
N ASN A 149 -1.62 -27.85 3.10
CA ASN A 149 -0.66 -28.76 2.49
C ASN A 149 0.31 -29.31 3.55
N TRP A 150 0.89 -28.42 4.37
CA TRP A 150 1.85 -28.79 5.41
C TRP A 150 1.27 -29.74 6.46
N ILE A 151 0.01 -29.55 6.86
CA ILE A 151 -0.60 -30.41 7.87
C ILE A 151 -0.74 -31.86 7.39
N GLN A 152 -0.74 -32.13 6.08
CA GLN A 152 -0.81 -33.48 5.54
C GLN A 152 0.59 -34.10 5.41
N GLU A 153 1.55 -33.31 4.94
CA GLU A 153 2.89 -33.77 4.56
C GLU A 153 3.90 -33.77 5.71
N ASP A 154 3.77 -32.85 6.66
CA ASP A 154 4.80 -32.59 7.67
C ASP A 154 4.51 -33.23 9.04
N SER A 155 5.57 -33.41 9.82
CA SER A 155 5.49 -33.70 11.25
C SER A 155 5.01 -32.46 12.05
N CYS A 156 4.50 -32.66 13.27
CA CYS A 156 4.08 -31.53 14.10
C CYS A 156 5.25 -30.58 14.44
N SER A 157 6.45 -31.13 14.65
CA SER A 157 7.66 -30.34 14.92
C SER A 157 8.04 -29.49 13.70
N ASP A 158 8.03 -30.07 12.50
CA ASP A 158 8.37 -29.33 11.27
C ASP A 158 7.36 -28.23 10.98
N HIS A 159 6.07 -28.50 11.20
CA HIS A 159 5.00 -27.50 11.04
C HIS A 159 5.19 -26.30 11.97
N LYS A 160 5.52 -26.54 13.26
CA LYS A 160 5.81 -25.47 14.22
C LYS A 160 7.02 -24.63 13.82
N LEU A 161 8.10 -25.27 13.38
CA LEU A 161 9.29 -24.57 12.90
C LEU A 161 8.99 -23.71 11.66
N LYS A 162 8.26 -24.25 10.68
CA LYS A 162 7.81 -23.49 9.50
C LYS A 162 6.94 -22.30 9.89
N ALA A 163 6.05 -22.47 10.88
CA ALA A 163 5.19 -21.39 11.36
C ALA A 163 6.00 -20.26 12.01
N GLU A 164 6.98 -20.59 12.87
CA GLU A 164 7.89 -19.60 13.46
C GLU A 164 8.71 -18.85 12.41
N GLU A 165 9.23 -19.57 11.40
CA GLU A 165 9.95 -18.94 10.30
C GLU A 165 9.04 -18.01 9.47
N CYS A 166 7.80 -18.40 9.21
CA CYS A 166 6.84 -17.54 8.51
C CYS A 166 6.56 -16.26 9.28
N LEU A 167 6.32 -16.34 10.59
CA LEU A 167 6.13 -15.17 11.44
C LEU A 167 7.34 -14.25 11.44
N LYS A 168 8.56 -14.81 11.49
CA LYS A 168 9.80 -14.03 11.40
C LYS A 168 9.93 -13.33 10.05
N ARG A 169 9.61 -14.01 8.94
CA ARG A 169 9.66 -13.43 7.59
C ARG A 169 8.64 -12.31 7.40
N GLU A 170 7.40 -12.47 7.90
CA GLU A 170 6.39 -11.40 7.82
C GLU A 170 6.79 -10.18 8.68
N LYS A 171 7.40 -10.40 9.84
CA LYS A 171 7.96 -9.31 10.64
C LYS A 171 9.07 -8.56 9.89
N ASP A 172 9.95 -9.28 9.19
CA ASP A 172 10.97 -8.68 8.33
C ASP A 172 10.33 -7.82 7.23
N ARG A 173 9.30 -8.34 6.53
CA ARG A 173 8.56 -7.60 5.49
C ARG A 173 7.97 -6.29 6.03
N VAL A 174 7.36 -6.34 7.21
CA VAL A 174 6.81 -5.14 7.84
C VAL A 174 7.88 -4.09 8.05
N SER A 175 9.03 -4.47 8.61
CA SER A 175 10.12 -3.50 8.86
C SER A 175 10.71 -2.87 7.60
N HIS A 176 10.59 -3.54 6.44
CA HIS A 176 11.17 -3.08 5.19
C HIS A 176 10.26 -2.13 4.41
N TYR A 177 8.96 -2.45 4.32
CA TYR A 177 8.06 -1.71 3.41
C TYR A 177 6.64 -1.46 3.90
N LEU A 178 6.22 -2.01 5.04
CA LEU A 178 4.90 -1.72 5.62
C LEU A 178 5.02 -0.77 6.82
N TYR A 179 3.88 -0.30 7.32
CA TYR A 179 3.84 0.50 8.53
C TYR A 179 3.82 -0.40 9.77
N SER A 180 4.47 0.05 10.86
CA SER A 180 4.56 -0.70 12.12
C SER A 180 3.20 -1.00 12.74
N SER A 181 2.17 -0.18 12.46
CA SER A 181 0.79 -0.41 12.88
C SER A 181 0.19 -1.72 12.34
N THR A 182 0.78 -2.27 11.27
CA THR A 182 0.33 -3.50 10.61
C THR A 182 0.95 -4.75 11.23
N GLU A 183 2.10 -4.64 11.93
CA GLU A 183 2.86 -5.79 12.43
C GLU A 183 1.98 -6.74 13.24
N GLN A 184 1.31 -6.21 14.26
CA GLN A 184 0.49 -7.03 15.15
C GLN A 184 -0.64 -7.73 14.39
N LYS A 185 -1.40 -7.00 13.56
CA LYS A 185 -2.54 -7.54 12.82
C LYS A 185 -2.12 -8.64 11.84
N LEU A 186 -0.98 -8.44 11.18
CA LEU A 186 -0.42 -9.39 10.22
C LEU A 186 0.03 -10.67 10.93
N LEU A 187 0.80 -10.54 12.01
CA LEU A 187 1.28 -11.70 12.77
C LEU A 187 0.13 -12.49 13.40
N GLU A 188 -0.90 -11.82 13.93
CA GLU A 188 -2.11 -12.47 14.45
C GLU A 188 -2.83 -13.27 13.36
N LYS A 189 -2.93 -12.72 12.14
CA LYS A 189 -3.53 -13.43 10.99
C LYS A 189 -2.73 -14.67 10.60
N VAL A 190 -1.41 -14.56 10.48
CA VAL A 190 -0.54 -15.70 10.13
C VAL A 190 -0.59 -16.77 11.22
N GLN A 191 -0.51 -16.36 12.49
CA GLN A 191 -0.59 -17.27 13.62
C GLN A 191 -1.93 -18.02 13.67
N HIS A 192 -3.03 -17.32 13.40
CA HIS A 192 -4.36 -17.92 13.35
C HIS A 192 -4.43 -19.03 12.29
N GLU A 193 -4.05 -18.73 11.05
CA GLU A 193 -4.13 -19.68 9.94
C GLU A 193 -3.17 -20.86 10.10
N LEU A 194 -1.95 -20.63 10.59
CA LEU A 194 -0.95 -21.68 10.72
C LEU A 194 -1.12 -22.55 11.97
N LEU A 195 -1.55 -21.99 13.10
CA LEU A 195 -1.55 -22.70 14.39
C LEU A 195 -2.94 -22.92 14.96
N PHE A 196 -3.78 -21.88 15.00
CA PHE A 196 -5.06 -21.96 15.70
C PHE A 196 -6.06 -22.88 14.98
N VAL A 197 -6.18 -22.73 13.65
CA VAL A 197 -7.07 -23.54 12.80
C VAL A 197 -6.78 -25.05 12.94
N TYR A 198 -5.50 -25.41 13.06
CA TYR A 198 -5.04 -26.81 13.09
C TYR A 198 -4.69 -27.32 14.49
N SER A 199 -5.01 -26.57 15.54
CA SER A 199 -4.66 -26.89 16.94
C SER A 199 -4.99 -28.32 17.35
N LYS A 200 -6.19 -28.82 17.03
CA LYS A 200 -6.59 -30.21 17.33
C LYS A 200 -5.75 -31.25 16.60
N GLN A 201 -5.52 -31.07 15.30
CA GLN A 201 -4.75 -32.00 14.48
C GLN A 201 -3.27 -32.02 14.86
N LEU A 202 -2.72 -30.86 15.25
CA LEU A 202 -1.36 -30.76 15.75
C LEU A 202 -1.19 -31.50 17.08
N LEU A 203 -2.16 -31.41 17.99
CA LEU A 203 -2.15 -32.16 19.25
C LEU A 203 -2.25 -33.68 19.03
N GLU A 204 -3.11 -34.12 18.11
CA GLU A 204 -3.23 -35.55 17.75
C GLU A 204 -1.91 -36.09 17.17
N LYS A 205 -1.21 -35.29 16.35
CA LYS A 205 0.10 -35.63 15.79
C LYS A 205 1.25 -35.58 16.81
N GLU A 206 1.14 -34.86 17.93
CA GLU A 206 2.17 -34.89 18.99
C GLU A 206 2.13 -36.15 19.85
N HIS A 207 0.96 -36.80 19.91
CA HIS A 207 0.73 -37.99 20.73
C HIS A 207 0.83 -39.31 19.96
N SER A 208 1.12 -39.24 18.66
CA SER A 208 1.27 -40.40 17.76
C SER A 208 2.72 -40.62 17.37
#